data_AF-G7Z6B0-F1
#
_entry.id   AF-G7Z6B0-F1
#
_cell.length_a   1.000
_cell.length_b   1.000
_cell.length_c   1.000
_cell.angle_alpha   90.00
_cell.angle_beta   90.00
_cell.angle_gamma   90.00
#
_symmetry.space_group_name_H-M   'P 1'
#
loop_
_entity.id
_entity.type
_entity.pdbx_description
1 polymer ?
#
loop_
_entity_poly.entity_id
_entity_poly.type
_entity_poly.pdbx_seq_one_letter_code
_entity_poly.pdbx_strand_id
1 'polypeptide(L)' 'MRIDGTAYRTIWSEGGGSVAIIDQTRLPHDFAVVRLTGLEEAAHAPIEERDGLLGLFPERA' A
#
# COMPACT_ATOMS: atom_id res chain seq x y z
N MET A 1 -7.54 -7.78 -7.96
CA MET A 1 -6.79 -9.06 -7.93
C MET A 1 -7.79 -10.21 -7.86
N ARG A 2 -7.43 -11.42 -8.31
CA ARG A 2 -8.26 -12.62 -8.09
C ARG A 2 -7.51 -13.55 -7.14
N ILE A 3 -8.14 -13.91 -6.02
CA ILE A 3 -7.59 -14.83 -5.02
C ILE A 3 -8.63 -15.95 -4.90
N ASP A 4 -8.20 -17.20 -5.14
CA ASP A 4 -9.06 -18.39 -5.19
C ASP A 4 -10.35 -18.20 -6.02
N GLY A 5 -10.20 -17.60 -7.20
CA GLY A 5 -11.31 -17.34 -8.11
C GLY A 5 -12.17 -16.11 -7.76
N THR A 6 -12.05 -15.59 -6.55
CA THR A 6 -12.81 -14.42 -6.05
C THR A 6 -12.09 -13.12 -6.39
N ALA A 7 -12.81 -12.15 -6.95
CA ALA A 7 -12.26 -10.84 -7.24
C ALA A 7 -12.15 -10.01 -5.95
N TYR A 8 -10.92 -9.73 -5.54
CA TYR A 8 -10.61 -8.89 -4.39
C TYR A 8 -10.03 -7.54 -4.83
N ARG A 9 -10.45 -6.49 -4.14
CA ARG A 9 -9.76 -5.20 -4.16
C ARG A 9 -8.58 -5.29 -3.18
N THR A 10 -7.40 -4.86 -3.59
CA THR A 10 -6.18 -4.94 -2.76
C THR A 10 -6.10 -3.86 -1.69
N ILE A 11 -6.84 -2.76 -1.85
CA ILE A 11 -6.92 -1.63 -0.93
C ILE A 11 -8.38 -1.14 -0.92
N TRP A 12 -8.99 -0.95 0.25
CA TRP A 12 -10.33 -0.36 0.38
C TRP A 12 -10.47 0.50 1.63
N SER A 13 -11.38 1.48 1.60
CA SER A 13 -11.70 2.26 2.78
C SER A 13 -12.59 1.45 3.73
N GLU A 14 -12.30 1.52 5.03
CA GLU A 14 -13.17 0.99 6.10
C GLU A 14 -14.07 2.07 6.73
N GLY A 15 -14.05 3.29 6.19
CA GLY A 15 -14.73 4.45 6.79
C GLY A 15 -13.93 5.06 7.94
N GLY A 16 -14.35 6.25 8.38
CA GLY A 16 -13.73 6.94 9.51
C GLY A 16 -12.25 7.29 9.32
N GLY A 17 -11.80 7.45 8.07
CA GLY A 17 -10.38 7.71 7.74
C GLY A 17 -9.47 6.47 7.75
N SER A 18 -10.03 5.28 7.99
CA SER A 18 -9.26 4.03 7.93
C SER A 18 -9.27 3.41 6.53
N VAL A 19 -8.17 2.74 6.18
CA VAL A 19 -7.98 1.99 4.95
C VAL A 19 -7.50 0.59 5.31
N ALA A 20 -8.05 -0.43 4.67
CA ALA A 20 -7.57 -1.80 4.77
C ALA A 20 -6.82 -2.20 3.50
N ILE A 21 -5.75 -2.97 3.67
CA ILE A 21 -4.93 -3.52 2.58
C ILE A 21 -4.77 -5.03 2.75
N ILE A 22 -4.67 -5.75 1.63
CA ILE A 22 -4.18 -7.14 1.65
C ILE A 22 -2.66 -7.10 1.79
N ASP A 23 -2.12 -7.81 2.78
CA ASP A 23 -0.68 -7.97 2.95
C ASP A 23 -0.14 -8.92 1.86
N GLN A 24 0.33 -8.31 0.78
CA GLN A 24 0.86 -9.04 -0.37
C GLN A 24 2.20 -9.73 -0.09
N THR A 25 2.88 -9.45 1.04
CA THR A 25 4.14 -10.12 1.41
C THR A 25 3.92 -11.52 1.96
N ARG A 26 2.72 -11.79 2.49
CA ARG A 26 2.33 -13.09 3.07
C ARG A 26 1.61 -14.00 2.08
N LEU A 27 1.18 -13.45 0.94
CA LEU A 27 0.63 -14.25 -0.15
C LEU A 27 1.73 -15.12 -0.80
N PRO A 28 1.41 -16.32 -1.28
CA PRO A 28 0.07 -16.95 -1.32
C PRO A 28 -0.25 -17.79 -0.07
N HIS A 29 0.66 -17.86 0.91
CA HIS A 29 0.55 -18.79 2.03
C HIS A 29 -0.47 -18.35 3.08
N ASP A 30 -0.67 -17.05 3.24
CA ASP A 30 -1.59 -16.51 4.22
C ASP A 30 -2.30 -15.25 3.71
N PHE A 31 -3.63 -15.25 3.82
CA PHE A 31 -4.47 -14.13 3.45
C PHE A 31 -4.67 -13.23 4.67
N ALA A 32 -3.78 -12.26 4.83
CA ALA A 32 -3.84 -11.28 5.92
C ALA A 32 -4.33 -9.92 5.42
N VAL A 33 -5.22 -9.30 6.19
CA VAL A 33 -5.71 -7.93 5.97
C VAL A 33 -5.17 -7.04 7.07
N VAL A 34 -4.50 -5.95 6.68
CA VAL A 34 -3.94 -4.96 7.59
C VAL A 34 -4.79 -3.70 7.53
N ARG A 35 -5.20 -3.20 8.70
CA ARG A 35 -5.92 -1.94 8.83
C ARG A 35 -4.92 -0.82 9.14
N LEU A 36 -4.99 0.24 8.34
CA LEU A 36 -4.25 1.49 8.51
C LEU A 36 -5.24 2.53 9.01
N THR A 37 -4.96 3.11 10.18
CA THR A 37 -5.86 4.03 10.91
C THR A 37 -5.34 5.47 10.97
N GLY A 38 -4.08 5.71 10.58
CA GLY A 38 -3.48 7.05 10.50
C GLY A 38 -2.75 7.29 9.19
N LEU A 39 -2.59 8.58 8.83
CA LEU A 39 -1.73 9.01 7.72
C LEU A 39 -0.27 8.56 7.94
N GLU A 40 0.15 8.46 9.20
CA GLU A 40 1.48 7.97 9.60
C GLU A 40 1.75 6.51 9.20
N GLU A 41 0.73 5.64 9.11
CA GLU A 41 0.92 4.23 8.73
C GLU A 41 1.00 4.05 7.20
N ALA A 42 0.40 4.96 6.43
CA ALA A 42 0.57 5.01 4.97
C ALA A 42 1.96 5.49 4.55
N ALA A 43 2.70 6.17 5.44
CA ALA A 43 4.06 6.67 5.21
C ALA A 43 5.16 5.68 5.63
N HIS A 44 4.83 4.57 6.30
CA HIS A 44 5.79 3.55 6.71
C HIS A 44 5.94 2.40 5.70
N ALA A 45 5.58 2.64 4.45
CA ALA A 45 6.22 1.93 3.35
C ALA A 45 7.62 2.56 3.19
N PRO A 46 8.72 1.85 3.49
CA PRO A 46 10.01 2.28 2.99
C PRO A 46 9.90 2.27 1.47
N ILE A 47 9.77 3.46 0.89
CA ILE A 47 10.34 3.74 -0.42
C ILE A 47 11.82 3.39 -0.29
N GLU A 48 12.16 2.13 -0.56
CA GLU A 48 13.52 1.76 -0.91
C GLU A 48 13.79 2.49 -2.23
N GLU A 49 14.30 3.70 -2.09
CA GLU A 49 14.89 4.48 -3.16
C GLU A 49 16.07 3.65 -3.69
N ARG A 50 15.80 2.80 -4.68
CA ARG A 50 16.84 2.30 -5.57
C ARG A 50 17.17 3.47 -6.48
N ASP A 51 18.30 4.11 -6.17
CA ASP A 51 19.04 5.11 -6.95
C ASP A 51 18.55 5.23 -8.40
N GLY A 52 17.96 6.39 -8.76
CA GLY A 52 17.72 6.68 -10.18
C GLY A 52 16.70 7.75 -10.56
N LEU A 53 16.09 8.51 -9.64
CA LEU A 53 15.01 9.45 -9.96
C LEU A 53 15.28 10.92 -9.58
N LEU A 54 16.56 11.31 -9.52
CA LEU A 54 17.03 12.68 -9.30
C LEU A 54 16.91 13.58 -10.55
N GLY A 55 15.76 13.56 -11.25
CA GLY A 55 15.60 14.30 -12.52
C GLY A 55 14.22 14.87 -12.85
N LEU A 56 13.22 14.79 -11.96
CA LEU A 56 11.83 15.12 -12.33
C LEU A 56 11.18 16.29 -11.58
N PHE A 57 11.93 17.08 -10.81
CA PHE A 57 11.42 18.33 -10.23
C PHE A 57 12.29 19.51 -10.65
N PRO A 58 11.86 20.35 -11.60
CA PRO A 58 12.53 21.63 -11.83
C PRO A 58 12.33 22.54 -10.62
N GLU A 59 13.44 23.05 -10.09
CA GLU A 59 13.48 24.03 -9.01
C GLU A 59 12.64 25.26 -9.39
N ARG A 60 11.69 25.61 -8.51
CA ARG A 60 11.03 26.91 -8.49
C ARG A 60 11.74 27.75 -7.43
N ALA A 61 12.67 28.60 -7.87
CA ALA A 61 13.06 29.84 -7.22
C ALA A 61 13.47 30.84 -8.31
#